data_AF-A0A8K0P930-F1
#
_entry.id   AF-A0A8K0P930-F1
#
_cell.length_a   1.000
_cell.length_b   1.000
_cell.length_c   1.000
_cell.angle_alpha   90.00
_cell.angle_beta   90.00
_cell.angle_gamma   90.00
#
_symmetry.space_group_name_H-M   'P 1'
#
loop_
_entity.id
_entity.type
_entity.pdbx_description
1 polymer ?
#
loop_
_entity_poly.entity_id
_entity_poly.type
_entity_poly.pdbx_seq_one_letter_code
_entity_poly.pdbx_strand_id
1 'polypeptide(L)'
;MQEKLEDICKQEGVTCKSDVLEKLVSLSKGDMRRAVTCLQSCAPLHPEKCIMLDDIYEVMGFMEQLNEKVIFSENLSRMQKVALCEKLAICLMRLQDGADEYLQLMDACGTMMTVI
;
A
#
# COMPACT_ATOMS: atom_id res chain seq x y z
N MET A 1 -14.59 8.67 6.77
CA MET A 1 -13.15 8.32 6.94
C MET A 1 -12.27 9.53 6.64
N GLN A 2 -12.46 10.19 5.50
CA GLN A 2 -11.70 11.38 5.09
C GLN A 2 -11.69 12.51 6.13
N GLU A 3 -12.85 12.95 6.64
CA GLU A 3 -12.94 13.97 7.70
C GLU A 3 -12.08 13.63 8.94
N LYS A 4 -12.08 12.35 9.36
CA LYS A 4 -11.25 11.90 10.49
C LYS A 4 -9.75 11.96 10.18
N LEU A 5 -9.34 11.65 8.94
CA LEU A 5 -7.94 11.76 8.54
C LEU A 5 -7.51 13.23 8.47
N GLU A 6 -8.38 14.12 8.00
CA GLU A 6 -8.12 15.57 8.03
C GLU A 6 -7.92 16.09 9.46
N ASP A 7 -8.73 15.63 10.40
CA ASP A 7 -8.59 15.99 11.81
C ASP A 7 -7.28 15.46 12.42
N ILE A 8 -6.88 14.23 12.08
CA ILE A 8 -5.59 13.67 12.49
C ILE A 8 -4.43 14.49 11.91
N CYS A 9 -4.48 14.82 10.61
CA CYS A 9 -3.46 15.64 9.98
C CYS A 9 -3.31 17.00 10.67
N LYS A 10 -4.43 17.67 11.01
CA LYS A 10 -4.40 18.94 11.77
C LYS A 10 -3.75 18.78 13.15
N GLN A 11 -4.07 17.70 13.88
CA GLN A 11 -3.53 17.44 15.22
C GLN A 11 -2.04 17.10 15.21
N GLU A 12 -1.58 16.38 14.19
CA GLU A 12 -0.18 15.95 14.03
C GLU A 12 0.71 17.00 13.33
N GLY A 13 0.11 18.11 12.87
CA GLY A 13 0.77 19.14 12.08
C GLY A 13 1.25 18.64 10.71
N VAL A 14 0.53 17.70 10.12
CA VAL A 14 0.81 17.10 8.81
C VAL A 14 -0.02 17.81 7.74
N THR A 15 0.61 18.15 6.62
CA THR A 15 -0.06 18.82 5.50
C THR A 15 -0.32 17.80 4.38
N CYS A 16 -1.59 17.53 4.10
CA CYS A 16 -2.02 16.68 2.99
C CYS A 16 -3.02 17.44 2.10
N LYS A 17 -2.88 17.31 0.78
CA LYS A 17 -3.90 17.79 -0.18
C LYS A 17 -5.08 16.81 -0.26
N SER A 18 -6.22 17.26 -0.81
CA SER A 18 -7.43 16.42 -0.93
C SER A 18 -7.20 15.16 -1.76
N ASP A 19 -6.48 15.28 -2.88
CA ASP A 19 -6.12 14.16 -3.76
C ASP A 19 -5.26 13.11 -3.04
N VAL A 20 -4.34 13.53 -2.18
CA VAL A 20 -3.53 12.64 -1.32
C VAL A 20 -4.41 11.87 -0.34
N LEU A 21 -5.35 12.55 0.31
CA LEU A 21 -6.28 11.93 1.26
C LEU A 21 -7.25 10.97 0.57
N GLU A 22 -7.79 11.35 -0.59
CA GLU A 22 -8.62 10.48 -1.41
C GLU A 22 -7.86 9.23 -1.84
N LYS A 23 -6.61 9.38 -2.27
CA LYS A 23 -5.75 8.26 -2.64
C LYS A 23 -5.47 7.35 -1.45
N LEU A 24 -5.13 7.91 -0.29
CA LEU A 24 -4.92 7.17 0.94
C LEU A 24 -6.16 6.37 1.33
N VAL A 25 -7.36 6.98 1.31
CA VAL A 25 -8.63 6.28 1.59
C VAL A 25 -8.83 5.12 0.61
N SER A 26 -8.56 5.34 -0.68
CA SER A 26 -8.72 4.31 -1.71
C SER A 26 -7.81 3.09 -1.48
N LEU A 27 -6.53 3.31 -1.17
CA LEU A 27 -5.54 2.24 -0.95
C LEU A 27 -5.73 1.54 0.39
N SER A 28 -6.20 2.27 1.39
CA SER A 28 -6.51 1.72 2.71
C SER A 28 -7.73 0.81 2.70
N LYS A 29 -8.56 0.84 1.63
CA LYS A 29 -9.76 0.02 1.47
C LYS A 29 -10.71 0.08 2.68
N GLY A 30 -10.79 1.26 3.30
CA GLY A 30 -11.62 1.51 4.48
C GLY A 30 -10.96 1.16 5.83
N ASP A 31 -9.75 0.61 5.86
CA ASP A 31 -9.03 0.34 7.10
C ASP A 31 -8.39 1.62 7.66
N MET A 32 -8.90 2.07 8.80
CA MET A 32 -8.42 3.28 9.47
C MET A 32 -7.04 3.09 10.11
N ARG A 33 -6.71 1.89 10.58
CA ARG A 33 -5.40 1.58 11.18
C ARG A 33 -4.33 1.68 10.09
N ARG A 34 -4.53 1.01 8.96
CA ARG A 34 -3.61 1.04 7.82
C ARG A 34 -3.42 2.46 7.28
N ALA A 35 -4.49 3.23 7.17
CA ALA A 35 -4.42 4.63 6.74
C ALA A 35 -3.58 5.51 7.68
N VAL A 36 -3.80 5.40 8.99
CA VAL A 36 -3.06 6.18 10.00
C VAL A 36 -1.60 5.74 10.06
N THR A 37 -1.32 4.43 9.99
CA THR A 37 0.05 3.90 9.92
C THR A 37 0.79 4.47 8.72
N CYS A 38 0.15 4.54 7.53
CA CYS A 38 0.76 5.17 6.37
C CYS A 38 1.05 6.65 6.60
N LEU A 39 0.10 7.43 7.15
CA LEU A 39 0.35 8.85 7.47
C LEU A 39 1.54 9.03 8.41
N GLN A 40 1.62 8.19 9.45
CA GLN A 40 2.70 8.24 10.43
C GLN A 40 4.05 7.81 9.84
N SER A 41 4.06 6.87 8.90
CA SER A 41 5.27 6.46 8.17
C SER A 41 5.73 7.51 7.15
N CYS A 42 4.81 8.23 6.51
CA CYS A 42 5.13 9.26 5.52
C CYS A 42 5.51 10.61 6.17
N ALA A 43 4.95 10.97 7.33
CA ALA A 43 5.18 12.28 7.96
C ALA A 43 6.67 12.63 8.22
N PRO A 44 7.56 11.68 8.58
CA PRO A 44 8.98 11.96 8.76
C PRO A 44 9.79 12.10 7.47
N LEU A 45 9.22 11.78 6.30
CA LEU A 45 9.94 11.80 5.02
C LEU A 45 10.31 13.23 4.59
N HIS A 46 9.51 14.21 5.02
CA HIS A 46 9.67 15.62 4.63
C HIS A 46 9.78 16.50 5.89
N PRO A 47 10.75 17.43 5.97
CA PRO A 47 10.94 18.31 7.13
C PRO A 47 9.69 19.12 7.50
N GLU A 48 8.92 19.55 6.50
CA GLU A 48 7.67 20.31 6.63
C GLU A 48 6.43 19.43 6.87
N LYS A 49 6.60 18.10 7.05
CA LYS A 49 5.51 17.12 7.16
C LYS A 49 4.45 17.25 6.04
N CYS A 50 4.90 17.58 4.83
CA CYS A 50 4.07 17.65 3.64
C CYS A 50 4.05 16.25 3.00
N ILE A 51 2.89 15.60 2.96
CA ILE A 51 2.75 14.28 2.33
C ILE A 51 2.22 14.48 0.91
N MET A 52 2.94 13.93 -0.06
CA MET A 52 2.60 13.92 -1.48
C MET A 52 2.01 12.57 -1.91
N LEU A 53 1.45 12.53 -3.12
CA LEU A 53 0.89 11.30 -3.67
C LEU A 53 1.92 10.17 -3.79
N ASP A 54 3.16 10.52 -4.15
CA ASP A 54 4.23 9.54 -4.33
C ASP A 54 4.57 8.84 -3.01
N ASP A 55 4.58 9.55 -1.88
CA ASP A 55 4.81 8.96 -0.56
C ASP A 55 3.77 7.86 -0.24
N ILE A 56 2.51 8.10 -0.59
CA ILE A 56 1.42 7.12 -0.39
C ILE A 56 1.62 5.89 -1.29
N TYR A 57 2.04 6.09 -2.54
CA TYR A 57 2.31 4.99 -3.46
C TYR A 57 3.51 4.15 -3.03
N GLU A 58 4.56 4.80 -2.52
CA GLU A 58 5.77 4.13 -2.04
C GLU A 58 5.49 3.28 -0.81
N VAL A 59 4.70 3.78 0.15
CA VAL A 59 4.42 3.06 1.39
C VAL A 59 3.34 1.99 1.20
N MET A 60 2.22 2.29 0.53
CA MET A 60 1.07 1.38 0.46
C MET A 60 0.80 0.81 -0.92
N GLY A 61 1.19 1.48 -2.00
CA GLY A 61 0.70 1.19 -3.34
C GLY A 61 1.42 0.06 -4.07
N PHE A 62 2.59 -0.37 -3.59
CA PHE A 62 3.44 -1.31 -4.32
C PHE A 62 2.78 -2.68 -4.55
N MET A 63 2.11 -3.22 -3.53
CA MET A 63 1.52 -4.56 -3.60
C MET A 63 0.34 -4.62 -4.58
N GLU A 64 -0.50 -3.60 -4.59
CA GLU A 64 -1.61 -3.47 -5.54
C GLU A 64 -1.09 -3.32 -6.98
N GLN A 65 -0.06 -2.50 -7.20
CA GLN A 65 0.57 -2.36 -8.51
C GLN A 65 1.24 -3.65 -8.99
N LEU A 66 1.89 -4.39 -8.08
CA LEU A 66 2.48 -5.69 -8.39
C LEU A 66 1.41 -6.69 -8.82
N ASN A 67 0.28 -6.72 -8.12
CA ASN A 67 -0.84 -7.59 -8.46
C ASN A 67 -1.40 -7.28 -9.86
N GLU A 68 -1.61 -6.01 -10.20
CA GLU A 68 -2.01 -5.63 -11.56
C GLU A 68 -0.98 -6.08 -12.61
N LYS A 69 0.32 -5.83 -12.36
CA LYS A 69 1.39 -6.25 -13.28
C LYS A 69 1.43 -7.76 -13.49
N VAL A 70 1.23 -8.57 -12.44
CA VAL A 70 1.22 -10.04 -12.57
C VAL A 70 0.01 -10.50 -13.40
N ILE A 71 -1.17 -9.94 -13.16
CA ILE A 71 -2.40 -10.30 -13.89
C ILE A 71 -2.24 -10.03 -15.39
N PHE A 72 -1.78 -8.83 -15.75
CA PHE A 72 -1.69 -8.38 -17.14
C PHE A 72 -0.38 -8.72 -17.85
N SER A 73 0.62 -9.29 -17.17
CA SER A 73 1.91 -9.64 -17.79
C SER A 73 1.75 -10.69 -18.90
N GLU A 74 2.26 -10.40 -20.10
CA GLU A 74 2.31 -11.38 -21.20
C GLU A 74 3.53 -12.32 -21.09
N ASN A 75 4.50 -11.97 -20.24
CA ASN A 75 5.75 -12.70 -20.07
C ASN A 75 5.68 -13.83 -19.03
N LEU A 76 4.53 -14.02 -18.38
CA LEU A 76 4.32 -15.06 -17.37
C LEU A 76 3.39 -16.14 -17.90
N SER A 77 3.78 -17.40 -17.72
CA SER A 77 2.92 -18.54 -18.05
C SER A 77 1.68 -18.59 -17.16
N ARG A 78 0.64 -19.32 -17.60
CA ARG A 78 -0.59 -19.50 -16.83
C ARG A 78 -0.31 -20.06 -15.42
N MET A 79 0.58 -21.04 -15.30
CA MET A 79 0.91 -21.66 -14.01
C MET A 79 1.66 -20.68 -13.10
N GLN A 80 2.59 -19.88 -13.65
CA GLN A 80 3.29 -18.85 -12.89
C GLN A 80 2.33 -17.76 -12.38
N LYS A 81 1.40 -17.30 -13.23
CA LYS A 81 0.37 -16.34 -12.82
C LYS A 81 -0.50 -16.88 -11.70
N VAL A 82 -0.95 -18.14 -11.78
CA VAL A 82 -1.79 -18.75 -10.73
C VAL A 82 -1.05 -18.76 -9.40
N ALA A 83 0.19 -19.26 -9.37
CA ALA A 83 0.97 -19.33 -8.13
C ALA A 83 1.23 -17.94 -7.52
N LEU A 84 1.53 -16.94 -8.36
CA LEU A 84 1.77 -15.57 -7.90
C LEU A 84 0.49 -14.89 -7.41
N CYS A 85 -0.62 -15.01 -8.15
CA CYS A 85 -1.90 -14.44 -7.75
C CYS A 85 -2.41 -15.03 -6.43
N GLU A 86 -2.26 -16.34 -6.23
CA GLU A 86 -2.60 -16.99 -4.96
C GLU A 86 -1.78 -16.40 -3.81
N LYS A 87 -0.47 -16.24 -4.02
CA LYS A 87 0.40 -15.65 -3.01
C LYS A 87 0.04 -14.20 -2.71
N LEU A 88 -0.13 -13.38 -3.75
CA LEU A 88 -0.47 -11.97 -3.61
C LEU A 88 -1.83 -11.78 -2.94
N ALA A 89 -2.81 -12.65 -3.21
CA ALA A 89 -4.10 -12.62 -2.52
C ALA A 89 -3.95 -12.82 -1.00
N ILE A 90 -3.09 -13.77 -0.58
CA ILE A 90 -2.79 -13.99 0.85
C ILE A 90 -2.12 -12.75 1.45
N CYS A 91 -1.10 -12.19 0.79
CA CYS A 91 -0.41 -11.00 1.28
C CYS A 91 -1.36 -9.80 1.39
N LEU A 92 -2.18 -9.54 0.37
CA LEU A 92 -3.15 -8.44 0.36
C LEU A 92 -4.21 -8.59 1.47
N MET A 93 -4.69 -9.81 1.73
CA MET A 93 -5.59 -10.08 2.84
C MET A 93 -4.92 -9.78 4.19
N ARG A 94 -3.67 -10.21 4.40
CA ARG A 94 -2.91 -9.90 5.62
C ARG A 94 -2.69 -8.40 5.80
N LEU A 95 -2.46 -7.65 4.72
CA LEU A 95 -2.38 -6.18 4.78
C LEU A 95 -3.68 -5.55 5.25
N GLN A 96 -4.84 -6.08 4.81
CA GLN A 96 -6.14 -5.63 5.34
C GLN A 96 -6.32 -5.97 6.82
N ASP A 97 -5.71 -7.04 7.30
CA ASP A 97 -5.70 -7.38 8.74
C ASP A 97 -4.68 -6.53 9.54
N GLY A 98 -3.93 -5.64 8.87
CA GLY A 98 -2.94 -4.74 9.46
C GLY A 98 -1.55 -5.34 9.57
N ALA A 99 -1.21 -6.31 8.72
CA ALA A 99 0.18 -6.77 8.59
C ALA A 99 1.07 -5.69 7.98
N ASP A 100 2.37 -5.78 8.28
CA ASP A 100 3.39 -4.87 7.80
C ASP A 100 3.65 -5.01 6.28
N GLU A 101 3.63 -3.88 5.57
CA GLU A 101 3.85 -3.79 4.11
C GLU A 101 5.18 -4.37 3.65
N TYR A 102 6.27 -4.11 4.37
CA TYR A 102 7.60 -4.58 4.02
C TYR A 102 7.70 -6.11 4.12
N LEU A 103 7.17 -6.69 5.19
CA LEU A 103 7.16 -8.15 5.36
C LEU A 103 6.29 -8.86 4.31
N GLN A 104 5.14 -8.29 3.95
CA GLN A 104 4.28 -8.88 2.90
C GLN A 104 4.93 -8.80 1.52
N LEU A 105 5.65 -7.71 1.24
CA LEU A 105 6.44 -7.58 0.02
C LEU A 105 7.58 -8.61 -0.03
N MET A 106 8.32 -8.79 1.07
CA MET A 106 9.37 -9.80 1.15
C MET A 106 8.83 -11.22 0.90
N ASP A 107 7.68 -11.56 1.49
CA ASP A 107 7.01 -12.85 1.30
C ASP A 107 6.56 -13.08 -0.16
N ALA A 108 6.02 -12.05 -0.81
CA ALA A 108 5.69 -12.08 -2.22
C ALA A 108 6.94 -12.28 -3.11
N CYS A 109 8.00 -11.50 -2.85
CA CYS A 109 9.28 -11.60 -3.58
C CYS A 109 9.92 -12.99 -3.43
N GLY A 110 9.86 -13.61 -2.25
CA GLY A 110 10.34 -14.98 -2.03
C GLY A 110 9.65 -16.00 -2.94
N THR A 111 8.34 -15.84 -3.13
CA THR A 111 7.58 -16.70 -4.05
C THR A 111 7.92 -16.40 -5.50
N MET A 112 8.09 -15.12 -5.87
CA MET A 112 8.52 -14.72 -7.22
C MET A 112 9.86 -15.36 -7.61
N MET A 113 10.86 -15.35 -6.73
CA MET A 113 12.16 -15.97 -6.98
C MET A 113 12.09 -17.50 -7.18
N THR A 114 11.03 -18.14 -6.68
CA THR A 114 10.85 -19.60 -6.80
C THR A 114 10.07 -19.96 -8.07
N VAL A 115 9.20 -19.06 -8.54
CA VAL A 115 8.24 -19.30 -9.62
C VAL A 115 8.72 -18.77 -10.97
N ILE A 116 9.46 -17.67 -10.98
CA ILE A 116 10.01 -16.99 -12.18
C ILE A 116 11.45 -17.45 -12.38
#